data_AF-X0SQK5-F1
#
_entry.id   AF-X0SQK5-F1
#
_cell.length_a   1.000
_cell.length_b   1.000
_cell.length_c   1.000
_cell.angle_alpha   90.00
_cell.angle_beta   90.00
_cell.angle_gamma   90.00
#
_symmetry.space_group_name_H-M   'P 1'
#
loop_
_entity.id
_entity.type
_entity.pdbx_description
1 polymer ?
#
loop_
_entity_poly.entity_id
_entity_poly.type
_entity_poly.pdbx_seq_one_letter_code
_entity_poly.pdbx_strand_id
1 'polypeptide(L)'
;MERIIKYIAHDGREFLDGQACLDYEADGKEIDEIMSLLHPIPEDDGCNFVNGHGFIQHERAVFMKARRALLEKAKEFIDMHWIQESIDDETVHPSWAGRIIGESPHRYLVSAWQRISCVDKQFREWGQSFFAGSSAGEQICLNAQQTGELK
;
A
#
# COMPACT_ATOMS: atom_id res chain seq x y z
N MET A 1 -36.72 22.60 -4.76
CA MET A 1 -35.54 21.89 -5.29
C MET A 1 -34.33 22.65 -4.81
N GLU A 2 -33.50 22.03 -3.96
CA GLU A 2 -32.29 22.67 -3.43
C GLU A 2 -31.08 22.32 -4.30
N ARG A 3 -30.20 23.29 -4.55
CA ARG A 3 -28.97 23.09 -5.30
C ARG A 3 -27.87 22.69 -4.33
N ILE A 4 -27.34 21.47 -4.48
CA ILE A 4 -26.20 20.97 -3.70
C ILE A 4 -24.94 21.09 -4.57
N ILE A 5 -23.86 21.64 -3.99
CA ILE A 5 -22.53 21.63 -4.60
C ILE A 5 -21.79 20.40 -4.05
N LYS A 6 -21.17 19.64 -4.96
CA LYS A 6 -20.31 18.50 -4.61
C LYS A 6 -18.91 18.74 -5.17
N TYR A 7 -17.91 18.33 -4.40
CA TYR A 7 -16.51 18.28 -4.79
C TYR A 7 -16.14 16.80 -4.97
N ILE A 8 -15.33 16.49 -5.99
CA ILE A 8 -15.00 15.10 -6.36
C ILE A 8 -13.48 14.97 -6.37
N ALA A 9 -12.97 14.04 -5.58
CA ALA A 9 -11.56 13.65 -5.55
C ALA A 9 -11.17 12.84 -6.80
N HIS A 10 -9.88 12.68 -7.06
CA HIS A 10 -9.30 11.91 -8.16
C HIS A 10 -9.73 10.44 -8.15
N ASP A 11 -9.99 9.87 -6.97
CA ASP A 11 -10.52 8.51 -6.80
C ASP A 11 -12.04 8.39 -6.97
N GLY A 12 -12.71 9.50 -7.33
CA GLY A 12 -14.14 9.61 -7.52
C GLY A 12 -14.96 9.77 -6.24
N ARG A 13 -14.33 9.91 -5.07
CA ARG A 13 -15.05 10.16 -3.81
C ARG A 13 -15.67 11.54 -3.80
N GLU A 14 -16.93 11.61 -3.36
CA GLU A 14 -17.67 12.86 -3.27
C GLU A 14 -17.59 13.48 -1.86
N PHE A 15 -17.49 14.82 -1.83
CA PHE A 15 -17.49 15.65 -0.64
C PHE A 15 -18.50 16.79 -0.79
N LEU A 16 -19.10 17.21 0.32
CA LEU A 16 -19.97 18.40 0.37
C LEU A 16 -19.19 19.67 0.71
N ASP A 17 -17.97 19.52 1.22
CA ASP A 17 -17.07 20.61 1.57
C ASP A 17 -15.79 20.55 0.73
N GLY A 18 -15.39 21.70 0.20
CA GLY A 18 -14.24 21.80 -0.70
C GLY A 18 -12.92 21.62 0.05
N GLN A 19 -12.83 22.10 1.29
CA GLN A 19 -11.61 21.95 2.10
C GLN A 19 -11.41 20.48 2.49
N ALA A 20 -12.46 19.78 2.92
CA ALA A 20 -12.40 18.34 3.19
C ALA A 20 -11.96 17.51 1.98
N CYS A 21 -12.34 17.91 0.76
CA CYS A 21 -11.86 17.28 -0.46
C CYS A 21 -10.36 17.53 -0.68
N LEU A 22 -9.88 18.75 -0.43
CA LEU A 22 -8.46 19.10 -0.55
C LEU A 22 -7.59 18.40 0.50
N ASP A 23 -8.07 18.33 1.74
CA ASP A 23 -7.37 17.63 2.83
C ASP A 23 -7.24 16.13 2.50
N TYR A 24 -8.30 15.51 1.98
CA TYR A 24 -8.29 14.12 1.51
C TYR A 24 -7.28 13.86 0.38
N GLU A 25 -7.15 14.80 -0.56
CA GLU A 25 -6.15 14.71 -1.64
C GLU A 25 -4.73 14.91 -1.14
N ALA A 26 -4.54 15.82 -0.16
CA ALA A 26 -3.25 16.01 0.48
C ALA A 26 -2.81 14.74 1.20
N ASP A 27 -3.72 14.09 1.94
CA ASP A 27 -3.47 12.81 2.58
C ASP A 27 -3.11 11.71 1.55
N GLY A 28 -3.83 11.66 0.42
CA GLY A 28 -3.53 10.75 -0.68
C GLY A 28 -2.12 10.95 -1.23
N LYS A 29 -1.72 12.20 -1.45
CA LYS A 29 -0.37 12.54 -1.92
C LYS A 29 0.71 12.12 -0.93
N GLU A 30 0.52 12.36 0.37
CA GLU A 30 1.48 11.93 1.40
C GLU A 30 1.61 10.39 1.43
N ILE A 31 0.51 9.67 1.28
CA ILE A 31 0.51 8.20 1.19
C ILE A 31 1.26 7.74 -0.07
N ASP A 32 1.04 8.38 -1.22
CA ASP A 32 1.77 8.08 -2.44
C ASP A 32 3.28 8.34 -2.29
N GLU A 33 3.67 9.42 -1.61
CA GLU A 33 5.06 9.72 -1.29
C GLU A 33 5.68 8.63 -0.39
N ILE A 34 4.95 8.12 0.60
CA ILE A 34 5.39 6.96 1.43
C ILE A 34 5.58 5.72 0.55
N MET A 35 4.61 5.42 -0.32
CA MET A 35 4.63 4.21 -1.15
C MET A 35 5.63 4.30 -2.31
N SER A 36 6.05 5.51 -2.70
CA SER A 36 7.11 5.74 -3.69
C SER A 36 8.48 5.24 -3.25
N LEU A 37 8.67 4.96 -1.96
CA LEU A 37 9.87 4.30 -1.44
C LEU A 37 10.01 2.86 -1.98
N LEU A 38 8.90 2.22 -2.37
CA LEU A 38 8.89 0.88 -2.92
C LEU A 38 9.03 0.93 -4.45
N HIS A 39 9.62 -0.10 -5.05
CA HIS A 39 9.66 -0.24 -6.50
C HIS A 39 8.25 -0.12 -7.11
N PRO A 40 8.07 0.56 -8.24
CA PRO A 40 6.75 0.67 -8.87
C PRO A 40 6.22 -0.71 -9.28
N ILE A 41 4.90 -0.85 -9.28
CA ILE A 41 4.23 -2.03 -9.84
C ILE A 41 4.49 -2.00 -11.37
N PRO A 42 4.95 -3.11 -11.98
CA PRO A 42 5.12 -3.19 -13.43
C PRO A 42 3.84 -2.86 -14.16
N GLU A 43 3.94 -2.03 -15.19
CA GLU A 43 2.85 -1.85 -16.16
C GLU A 43 2.65 -3.16 -16.93
N ASP A 44 1.41 -3.45 -17.32
CA ASP A 44 0.93 -4.75 -17.86
C ASP A 44 1.43 -5.02 -19.31
N ASP A 45 2.70 -4.71 -19.61
CA ASP A 45 3.37 -4.89 -20.91
C ASP A 45 3.77 -6.36 -21.14
N GLY A 46 2.82 -7.27 -20.96
CA GLY A 46 3.01 -8.73 -21.06
C GLY A 46 3.44 -9.41 -19.75
N CYS A 47 3.66 -8.65 -18.68
CA CYS A 47 3.88 -9.16 -17.33
C CYS A 47 2.56 -9.14 -16.55
N ASN A 48 1.87 -10.29 -16.48
CA ASN A 48 0.62 -10.42 -15.74
C ASN A 48 0.87 -10.53 -14.22
N PHE A 49 1.39 -9.46 -13.63
CA PHE A 49 1.83 -9.41 -12.23
C PHE A 49 0.69 -9.78 -11.27
N VAL A 50 -0.51 -9.27 -11.56
CA VAL A 50 -1.74 -9.57 -10.80
C VAL A 50 -2.02 -11.08 -10.75
N ASN A 51 -1.69 -11.84 -11.80
CA ASN A 51 -1.91 -13.29 -11.84
C ASN A 51 -0.65 -14.12 -11.50
N GLY A 52 0.34 -13.51 -10.83
CA GLY A 52 1.48 -14.23 -10.27
C GLY A 52 2.62 -14.54 -11.25
N HIS A 53 2.71 -13.81 -12.37
CA HIS A 53 3.83 -13.90 -13.32
C HIS A 53 5.10 -13.21 -12.77
N GLY A 54 5.55 -13.59 -11.58
CA GLY A 54 6.71 -13.03 -10.91
C GLY A 54 6.38 -12.15 -9.71
N PHE A 55 7.46 -11.64 -9.09
CA PHE A 55 7.44 -10.83 -7.89
C PHE A 55 8.40 -9.65 -8.00
N ILE A 56 8.15 -8.62 -7.21
CA ILE A 56 9.07 -7.50 -6.99
C ILE A 56 9.84 -7.79 -5.70
N GLN A 57 11.17 -7.79 -5.76
CA GLN A 57 12.00 -7.95 -4.57
C GLN A 57 12.23 -6.60 -3.91
N HIS A 58 11.84 -6.45 -2.65
CA HIS A 58 12.17 -5.27 -1.85
C HIS A 58 13.39 -5.50 -0.98
N GLU A 59 14.15 -4.43 -0.75
CA GLU A 59 15.11 -4.41 0.35
C GLU A 59 14.36 -4.32 1.68
N ARG A 60 14.69 -5.20 2.63
CA ARG A 60 14.04 -5.25 3.96
C ARG A 60 13.99 -3.87 4.62
N ALA A 61 15.09 -3.13 4.65
CA ALA A 61 15.17 -1.85 5.34
C ALA A 61 14.20 -0.81 4.73
N VAL A 62 14.14 -0.75 3.40
CA VAL A 62 13.26 0.15 2.66
C VAL A 62 11.79 -0.22 2.87
N PHE A 63 11.46 -1.52 2.76
CA PHE A 63 10.10 -2.01 2.97
C PHE A 63 9.61 -1.72 4.40
N MET A 64 10.42 -2.02 5.41
CA MET A 64 10.04 -1.78 6.80
C MET A 64 9.87 -0.29 7.11
N LYS A 65 10.71 0.57 6.50
CA LYS A 65 10.56 2.03 6.58
C LYS A 65 9.22 2.49 6.00
N ALA A 66 8.86 2.03 4.80
CA ALA A 66 7.59 2.39 4.16
C ALA A 66 6.39 1.87 4.97
N ARG A 67 6.42 0.60 5.40
CA ARG A 67 5.37 0.00 6.26
C ARG A 67 5.18 0.80 7.55
N ARG A 68 6.25 1.15 8.25
CA ARG A 68 6.16 1.95 9.48
C ARG A 68 5.58 3.34 9.22
N ALA A 69 6.05 4.03 8.19
CA ALA A 69 5.53 5.36 7.83
C ALA A 69 4.03 5.31 7.50
N LEU A 70 3.59 4.28 6.77
CA LEU A 70 2.16 4.08 6.46
C LEU A 70 1.32 3.82 7.72
N LEU A 71 1.83 3.02 8.67
CA LEU A 71 1.16 2.77 9.94
C LEU A 71 1.08 4.02 10.82
N GLU A 72 2.13 4.85 10.83
CA GLU A 72 2.08 6.15 11.53
C GLU A 72 1.04 7.08 10.90
N LYS A 73 0.99 7.16 9.57
CA LYS A 73 -0.05 7.92 8.87
C LYS A 73 -1.45 7.37 9.16
N ALA A 74 -1.60 6.05 9.29
CA ALA A 74 -2.88 5.42 9.65
C ALA A 74 -3.42 5.89 11.03
N LYS A 75 -2.55 6.22 11.98
CA LYS A 75 -2.95 6.68 13.33
C LYS A 75 -3.66 8.03 13.32
N GLU A 76 -3.47 8.84 12.28
CA GLU A 76 -4.18 10.12 12.12
C GLU A 76 -5.68 9.89 11.86
N PHE A 77 -6.04 8.73 11.30
CA PHE A 77 -7.41 8.39 10.94
C PHE A 77 -8.05 7.35 11.85
N ILE A 78 -7.22 6.55 12.54
CA ILE A 78 -7.66 5.38 13.27
C ILE A 78 -6.97 5.32 14.64
N ASP A 79 -7.76 5.49 15.69
CA ASP A 79 -7.31 5.34 17.08
C ASP A 79 -7.53 3.90 17.57
N MET A 80 -6.59 3.00 17.22
CA MET A 80 -6.64 1.59 17.62
C MET A 80 -5.25 1.09 18.05
N HIS A 81 -5.16 0.50 19.24
CA HIS A 81 -3.90 -0.01 19.82
C HIS A 81 -3.14 -0.99 18.92
N TRP A 82 -3.85 -1.80 18.13
CA TRP A 82 -3.24 -2.76 17.19
C TRP A 82 -2.33 -2.11 16.13
N ILE A 83 -2.58 -0.85 15.76
CA ILE A 83 -1.70 -0.12 14.84
C ILE A 83 -0.38 0.20 15.55
N GLN A 84 -0.44 0.67 16.79
CA GLN A 84 0.76 0.95 17.59
C GLN A 84 1.57 -0.32 17.86
N GLU A 85 0.93 -1.43 18.22
CA GLU A 85 1.61 -2.71 18.41
C GLU A 85 2.33 -3.17 17.12
N SER A 86 1.73 -2.95 15.95
CA SER A 86 2.33 -3.30 14.66
C SER A 86 3.53 -2.42 14.27
N ILE A 87 3.63 -1.22 14.84
CA ILE A 87 4.76 -0.29 14.70
C ILE A 87 5.91 -0.68 15.63
N ASP A 88 5.56 -1.03 16.87
CA ASP A 88 6.49 -1.35 17.95
C ASP A 88 7.15 -2.72 17.76
N ASP A 89 6.40 -3.70 17.22
CA ASP A 89 6.87 -5.06 16.99
C ASP A 89 6.65 -5.50 15.53
N GLU A 90 7.75 -5.63 14.79
CA GLU A 90 7.75 -6.11 13.39
C GLU A 90 7.37 -7.59 13.26
N THR A 91 7.41 -8.36 14.34
CA THR A 91 7.07 -9.79 14.37
C THR A 91 5.57 -10.03 14.55
N VAL A 92 4.83 -9.03 15.05
CA VAL A 92 3.38 -9.09 15.13
C VAL A 92 2.81 -9.17 13.73
N HIS A 93 1.97 -10.18 13.51
CA HIS A 93 1.36 -10.38 12.21
C HIS A 93 0.47 -9.18 11.85
N PRO A 94 0.69 -8.53 10.70
CA PRO A 94 0.03 -7.26 10.38
C PRO A 94 -1.47 -7.41 10.07
N SER A 95 -2.04 -8.61 10.12
CA SER A 95 -3.46 -8.87 9.82
C SER A 95 -4.43 -8.06 10.69
N TRP A 96 -4.08 -7.76 11.94
CA TRP A 96 -4.94 -6.97 12.83
C TRP A 96 -5.00 -5.50 12.39
N ALA A 97 -3.83 -4.88 12.17
CA ALA A 97 -3.75 -3.56 11.56
C ALA A 97 -4.43 -3.54 10.19
N GLY A 98 -4.26 -4.60 9.40
CA GLY A 98 -4.86 -4.69 8.07
C GLY A 98 -6.36 -4.82 8.04
N ARG A 99 -6.96 -5.51 9.01
CA ARG A 99 -8.42 -5.54 9.17
C ARG A 99 -8.95 -4.13 9.43
N ILE A 100 -8.33 -3.43 10.36
CA ILE A 100 -8.76 -2.09 10.79
C ILE A 100 -8.59 -1.08 9.67
N ILE A 101 -7.43 -1.11 8.99
CA ILE A 101 -7.16 -0.26 7.83
C ILE A 101 -8.13 -0.59 6.69
N GLY A 102 -8.42 -1.86 6.43
CA GLY A 102 -9.36 -2.28 5.39
C GLY A 102 -10.82 -1.83 5.61
N GLU A 103 -11.19 -1.55 6.86
CA GLU A 103 -12.49 -0.98 7.23
C GLU A 103 -12.48 0.57 7.23
N SER A 104 -11.32 1.20 7.02
CA SER A 104 -11.19 2.66 6.96
C SER A 104 -11.93 3.22 5.75
N PRO A 105 -12.63 4.36 5.88
CA PRO A 105 -13.17 5.05 4.73
C PRO A 105 -12.06 5.65 3.85
N HIS A 106 -10.81 5.77 4.31
CA HIS A 106 -9.73 6.42 3.58
C HIS A 106 -9.13 5.52 2.50
N ARG A 107 -9.57 5.68 1.23
CA ARG A 107 -9.26 4.71 0.16
C ARG A 107 -7.77 4.64 -0.19
N TYR A 108 -7.05 5.76 -0.18
CA TYR A 108 -5.59 5.74 -0.41
C TYR A 108 -4.86 4.85 0.61
N LEU A 109 -5.26 4.90 1.89
CA LEU A 109 -4.69 4.09 2.95
C LEU A 109 -5.01 2.61 2.75
N VAL A 110 -6.26 2.29 2.41
CA VAL A 110 -6.70 0.92 2.10
C VAL A 110 -5.88 0.34 0.95
N SER A 111 -5.76 1.07 -0.17
CA SER A 111 -5.02 0.64 -1.36
C SER A 111 -3.52 0.45 -1.06
N ALA A 112 -2.90 1.40 -0.35
CA ALA A 112 -1.50 1.29 0.07
C ALA A 112 -1.28 0.06 0.97
N TRP A 113 -2.21 -0.20 1.89
CA TRP A 113 -2.11 -1.35 2.77
C TRP A 113 -2.34 -2.69 2.05
N GLN A 114 -3.27 -2.75 1.08
CA GLN A 114 -3.46 -3.93 0.25
C GLN A 114 -2.15 -4.33 -0.43
N ARG A 115 -1.41 -3.35 -0.95
CA ARG A 115 -0.09 -3.58 -1.52
C ARG A 115 0.91 -4.15 -0.51
N ILE A 116 0.99 -3.57 0.70
CA ILE A 116 1.83 -4.11 1.80
C ILE A 116 1.46 -5.56 2.13
N SER A 117 0.17 -5.92 2.10
CA SER A 117 -0.31 -7.26 2.40
C SER A 117 0.00 -8.30 1.32
N CYS A 118 0.44 -7.87 0.14
CA CYS A 118 0.92 -8.74 -0.92
C CYS A 118 2.41 -9.10 -0.80
N VAL A 119 3.09 -8.68 0.28
CA VAL A 119 4.50 -8.98 0.52
C VAL A 119 4.66 -10.16 1.46
N ASP A 120 5.50 -11.12 1.07
CA ASP A 120 5.78 -12.30 1.90
C ASP A 120 6.95 -12.09 2.89
N LYS A 121 7.26 -13.15 3.66
CA LYS A 121 8.34 -13.12 4.67
C LYS A 121 9.74 -12.91 4.11
N GLN A 122 9.93 -13.08 2.80
CA GLN A 122 11.18 -12.85 2.09
C GLN A 122 11.21 -11.48 1.39
N PHE A 123 10.24 -10.60 1.70
CA PHE A 123 10.10 -9.27 1.10
C PHE A 123 9.85 -9.31 -0.41
N ARG A 124 9.17 -10.36 -0.87
CA ARG A 124 8.71 -10.47 -2.27
C ARG A 124 7.27 -9.97 -2.35
N GLU A 125 7.04 -8.91 -3.10
CA GLU A 125 5.71 -8.39 -3.41
C GLU A 125 5.14 -9.13 -4.62
N TRP A 126 3.93 -9.63 -4.46
CA TRP A 126 3.16 -10.32 -5.49
C TRP A 126 1.97 -9.47 -5.94
N GLY A 127 1.39 -9.77 -7.09
CA GLY A 127 0.19 -9.05 -7.51
C GLY A 127 -1.05 -9.32 -6.66
N GLN A 128 -1.05 -10.41 -5.88
CA GLN A 128 -2.12 -10.76 -4.95
C GLN A 128 -1.56 -11.43 -3.69
N SER A 129 -2.22 -11.22 -2.55
CA SER A 129 -1.86 -11.83 -1.27
C SER A 129 -1.90 -13.36 -1.26
N PHE A 130 -2.72 -13.96 -2.14
CA PHE A 130 -2.75 -15.42 -2.35
C PHE A 130 -1.37 -15.98 -2.74
N PHE A 131 -0.61 -15.26 -3.57
CA PHE A 131 0.72 -15.68 -4.00
C PHE A 131 1.78 -15.45 -2.93
N ALA A 132 1.61 -14.44 -2.07
CA ALA A 132 2.51 -14.20 -0.93
C ALA A 132 2.47 -15.35 0.11
N GLY A 133 1.32 -16.03 0.22
CA GLY A 133 1.14 -17.17 1.12
C GLY A 133 1.35 -18.55 0.47
N SER A 134 1.66 -18.63 -0.82
CA SER A 134 1.73 -19.89 -1.56
C SER A 134 2.97 -19.99 -2.46
N SER A 135 3.27 -21.19 -2.94
CA SER A 135 4.28 -21.41 -3.98
C SER A 135 3.68 -21.44 -5.40
N ALA A 136 2.46 -20.90 -5.57
CA ALA A 136 1.71 -21.00 -6.83
C ALA A 136 2.16 -19.98 -7.89
N GLY A 137 2.80 -18.88 -7.48
CA GLY A 137 3.32 -17.86 -8.39
C GLY A 137 4.65 -18.26 -9.03
N GLU A 138 4.91 -17.72 -10.22
CA GLU A 138 6.18 -17.89 -10.91
C GLU A 138 7.31 -17.23 -10.11
N GLN A 139 8.42 -17.96 -9.92
CA GLN A 139 9.54 -17.50 -9.10
C GLN A 139 10.51 -16.61 -9.92
N ILE A 140 9.98 -15.56 -10.53
CA ILE A 140 10.72 -14.62 -11.39
C ILE A 140 10.79 -13.27 -10.69
N CYS A 141 12.00 -12.77 -10.43
CA CYS A 141 12.20 -11.43 -9.87
C CYS A 141 12.17 -10.38 -10.99
N LEU A 142 11.13 -9.54 -10.99
CA LEU A 142 10.83 -8.61 -12.08
C LEU A 142 11.74 -7.37 -12.08
N ASN A 143 12.29 -7.00 -10.93
CA ASN A 143 13.21 -5.88 -10.76
C ASN A 143 14.69 -6.31 -10.60
N ALA A 144 15.04 -7.56 -10.96
CA ALA A 144 16.40 -8.08 -10.83
C ALA A 144 17.46 -7.30 -11.64
N GLN A 145 17.10 -6.67 -12.75
CA GLN A 145 18.04 -5.89 -13.58
C GLN A 145 18.27 -4.46 -13.08
N GLN A 146 17.42 -3.93 -12.20
CA GLN A 146 17.57 -2.59 -11.62
C GLN A 146 18.51 -2.55 -10.43
N THR A 147 18.86 -3.72 -9.88
CA THR A 147 19.83 -3.88 -8.77
C THR A 147 21.25 -4.17 -9.28
N GLY A 148 21.46 -4.22 -10.60
CA GLY A 148 22.76 -4.37 -11.23
C GLY A 148 23.49 -3.03 -11.37
N GLU A 149 24.47 -2.82 -10.50
CA GLU A 149 25.60 -1.89 -10.56
C GLU A 149 25.69 -0.97 -11.81
N LEU A 150 25.75 0.34 -11.54
CA LEU A 150 26.64 1.26 -12.26
C LEU A 150 27.99 0.56 -12.45
N LYS A 151 28.29 0.16 -13.69
CA LYS A 151 29.66 -0.12 -14.12
C LYS A 151 30.39 1.20 -14.39
#